data_AF-A0AAV5IWX9-F1
#
_entry.id   AF-A0AAV5IWX9-F1
#
_cell.length_a   1.000
_cell.length_b   1.000
_cell.length_c   1.000
_cell.angle_alpha   90.00
_cell.angle_beta   90.00
_cell.angle_gamma   90.00
#
_symmetry.space_group_name_H-M   'P 1'
#
loop_
_entity.id
_entity.type
_entity.pdbx_description
1 polymer ?
#
loop_
_entity_poly.entity_id
_entity_poly.type
_entity_poly.pdbx_seq_one_letter_code
_entity_poly.pdbx_strand_id
1 'polypeptide(L)'
;MVSYPGTLRLDSLLSSTFRRKSSSNATVSARLVSLSPLPSSSPLRTPKLPLKMIPSSIPHSRLFICNSSSTAIAEPEGIKISSVSTKPMEGQKTGTSGLRKKVKVFMQENYLANWIQALFNSLPPEDYKNGVLVLGGDGRYFNKEAAQIIIKIAAGNGVGKILVGKEGLMSTPAVSAVIRKRKANGGFIMSASHNPGGPEYDWGIKVYC
;
A
#
# COMPACT_ATOMS: atom_id res chain seq x y z
N MET A 1 -43.71 -13.82 -31.22
CA MET A 1 -43.33 -15.25 -31.19
C MET A 1 -42.10 -15.41 -32.08
N VAL A 2 -40.92 -15.24 -31.50
CA VAL A 2 -39.62 -15.56 -32.11
C VAL A 2 -38.75 -16.10 -30.98
N SER A 3 -38.39 -17.38 -31.07
CA SER A 3 -37.69 -18.16 -30.06
C SER A 3 -36.20 -17.83 -30.00
N TYR A 4 -35.66 -17.64 -28.80
CA TYR A 4 -34.23 -17.75 -28.52
C TYR A 4 -33.92 -19.17 -28.06
N PRO A 5 -32.91 -19.87 -28.64
CA PRO A 5 -32.41 -21.10 -28.07
C PRO A 5 -31.24 -20.83 -27.11
N GLY A 6 -31.20 -21.58 -26.02
CA GLY A 6 -29.96 -22.18 -25.54
C GLY A 6 -29.23 -21.51 -24.39
N THR A 7 -29.72 -21.76 -23.18
CA THR A 7 -28.91 -21.76 -21.94
C THR A 7 -27.80 -22.81 -22.07
N LEU A 8 -26.53 -22.40 -22.03
CA LEU A 8 -25.40 -23.31 -21.80
C LEU A 8 -24.60 -22.85 -20.58
N ARG A 9 -24.74 -23.64 -19.51
CA ARG A 9 -23.82 -23.72 -18.39
C ARG A 9 -22.43 -24.09 -18.91
N LEU A 10 -21.40 -23.44 -18.37
CA LEU A 10 -20.01 -23.87 -18.51
C LEU A 10 -19.47 -24.19 -17.11
N ASP A 11 -19.91 -25.33 -16.58
CA ASP A 11 -19.13 -26.09 -15.63
C ASP A 11 -18.11 -26.93 -16.42
N SER A 12 -16.93 -27.14 -15.82
CA SER A 12 -15.80 -27.94 -16.31
C SER A 12 -14.76 -27.18 -17.13
N LEU A 13 -13.70 -26.74 -16.45
CA LEU A 13 -12.30 -27.11 -16.76
C LEU A 13 -11.40 -26.69 -15.56
N LEU A 14 -11.65 -27.31 -14.41
CA LEU A 14 -10.71 -27.36 -13.28
C LEU A 14 -10.40 -28.82 -12.98
N SER A 15 -9.31 -29.31 -13.55
CA SER A 15 -8.63 -30.52 -13.05
C SER A 15 -7.18 -30.50 -13.52
N SER A 16 -6.31 -29.88 -12.73
CA SER A 16 -4.90 -30.27 -12.70
C SER A 16 -4.57 -30.70 -11.28
N THR A 17 -4.43 -32.00 -11.16
CA THR A 17 -4.15 -32.77 -9.97
C THR A 17 -2.76 -32.44 -9.42
N PHE A 18 -2.73 -31.84 -8.23
CA PHE A 18 -1.50 -31.67 -7.46
C PHE A 18 -1.10 -33.03 -6.85
N ARG A 19 -0.24 -33.77 -7.55
CA ARG A 19 0.33 -35.04 -7.08
C ARG A 19 1.37 -34.75 -5.98
N ARG A 20 1.06 -35.13 -4.74
CA ARG A 20 2.05 -35.35 -3.66
C ARG A 20 3.04 -36.42 -4.10
N LYS A 21 4.34 -36.15 -4.00
CA LYS A 21 5.39 -37.17 -4.05
C LYS A 21 6.12 -37.20 -2.71
N SER A 22 6.03 -38.36 -2.06
CA SER A 22 6.67 -38.72 -0.81
C SER A 22 8.12 -39.16 -1.05
N SER A 23 9.00 -38.69 -0.17
CA SER A 23 10.22 -39.32 0.38
C SER A 23 11.20 -40.10 -0.52
N SER A 24 12.47 -39.69 -0.49
CA SER A 24 13.61 -40.61 -0.34
C SER A 24 14.77 -39.93 0.39
N ASN A 25 15.45 -40.73 1.21
CA ASN A 25 16.48 -40.37 2.18
C ASN A 25 17.75 -39.80 1.54
N ALA A 26 18.33 -38.78 2.18
CA ALA A 26 19.73 -38.41 1.99
C ALA A 26 20.37 -38.14 3.36
N THR A 27 21.36 -38.97 3.66
CA THR A 27 22.16 -38.99 4.89
C THR A 27 23.40 -38.11 4.71
N VAL A 28 23.91 -37.57 5.83
CA VAL A 28 25.28 -37.08 6.10
C VAL A 28 25.62 -35.64 5.69
N SER A 29 25.68 -34.73 6.67
CA SER A 29 26.95 -34.25 7.28
C SER A 29 26.70 -32.92 8.00
N ALA A 30 26.36 -32.96 9.29
CA ALA A 30 26.31 -31.76 10.13
C ALA A 30 27.73 -31.45 10.61
N ARG A 31 28.35 -30.41 10.06
CA ARG A 31 29.55 -29.82 10.67
C ARG A 31 29.13 -29.05 11.92
N LEU A 32 29.59 -29.53 13.08
CA LEU A 32 29.53 -28.84 14.36
C LEU A 32 30.30 -27.52 14.25
N VAL A 33 29.61 -26.39 14.40
CA VAL A 33 30.26 -25.09 14.66
C VAL A 33 30.18 -24.85 16.16
N SER A 34 31.35 -24.86 16.79
CA SER A 34 31.58 -24.57 18.21
C SER A 34 31.07 -23.17 18.57
N LEU A 35 30.05 -23.10 19.44
CA LEU A 35 29.58 -21.86 20.07
C LEU A 35 30.48 -21.52 21.26
N SER A 36 31.18 -20.39 21.18
CA SER A 36 31.92 -19.80 22.30
C SER A 36 30.96 -19.13 23.30
N PRO A 37 31.24 -19.20 24.63
CA PRO A 37 30.33 -18.70 25.66
C PRO A 37 30.33 -17.17 25.79
N LEU A 38 29.14 -16.62 26.06
CA LEU A 38 28.90 -15.22 26.43
C LEU A 38 29.38 -14.92 27.86
N PRO A 39 30.02 -13.76 28.12
CA PRO A 39 30.30 -13.32 29.47
C PRO A 39 29.10 -12.61 30.12
N SER A 40 28.99 -12.81 31.43
CA SER A 40 27.91 -12.37 32.31
C SER A 40 28.11 -10.97 32.91
N SER A 41 26.97 -10.33 33.17
CA SER A 41 26.66 -9.38 34.28
C SER A 41 27.32 -8.01 34.36
N SER A 42 26.48 -6.97 34.41
CA SER A 42 26.49 -5.93 35.46
C SER A 42 25.11 -5.22 35.52
N PRO A 43 24.57 -4.90 36.70
CA PRO A 43 23.24 -4.32 36.85
C PRO A 43 23.22 -2.80 36.61
N LEU A 44 22.11 -2.32 36.03
CA LEU A 44 21.81 -0.90 35.82
C LEU A 44 21.78 -0.11 37.15
N ARG A 45 22.57 0.95 37.21
CA ARG A 45 22.50 2.00 38.24
C ARG A 45 21.65 3.15 37.70
N THR A 46 20.46 3.35 38.26
CA THR A 46 19.63 4.53 37.98
C THR A 46 19.97 5.66 38.94
N PRO A 47 20.20 6.91 38.47
CA PRO A 47 20.21 8.07 39.34
C PRO A 47 18.79 8.62 39.53
N LYS A 48 18.37 8.74 40.80
CA LYS A 48 17.18 9.48 41.24
C LYS A 48 17.36 10.97 40.93
N LEU A 49 16.45 11.55 40.15
CA LEU A 49 16.29 13.00 40.01
C LEU A 49 15.29 13.51 41.06
N PRO A 50 15.55 14.63 41.76
CA PRO A 50 14.61 15.19 42.73
C PRO A 50 13.50 16.00 42.03
N LEU A 51 12.25 15.72 42.40
CA LEU A 51 11.07 16.48 42.03
C LEU A 51 11.12 17.86 42.69
N LYS A 52 11.13 18.93 41.88
CA LYS A 52 11.04 20.31 42.34
C LYS A 52 9.57 20.74 42.32
N MET A 53 9.03 21.05 43.50
CA MET A 53 7.68 21.61 43.67
C MET A 53 7.60 23.02 43.09
N ILE A 54 6.55 23.28 42.31
CA ILE A 54 6.20 24.61 41.78
C ILE A 54 4.92 25.06 42.52
N PRO A 55 4.87 26.27 43.10
CA PRO A 55 3.67 26.78 43.74
C PRO A 55 2.63 27.23 42.71
N SER A 56 1.39 26.83 42.97
CA SER A 56 0.17 27.21 42.23
C SER A 56 -0.30 28.61 42.64
N SER A 57 -0.26 29.57 41.72
CA SER A 57 -0.95 30.85 41.84
C SER A 57 -2.07 30.93 40.79
N ILE A 58 -3.32 30.88 41.26
CA ILE A 58 -4.54 31.04 40.47
C ILE A 58 -4.86 32.54 40.37
N PRO A 59 -5.04 33.13 39.17
CA PRO A 59 -5.74 34.39 39.03
C PRO A 59 -7.18 34.17 38.56
N HIS A 60 -8.06 34.98 39.15
CA HIS A 60 -9.50 34.99 38.99
C HIS A 60 -9.99 35.16 37.54
N SER A 61 -10.98 34.33 37.23
CA SER A 61 -12.07 34.48 36.26
C SER A 61 -12.20 35.84 35.57
N ARG A 62 -11.78 35.90 34.30
CA ARG A 62 -12.24 36.91 33.35
C ARG A 62 -13.41 36.29 32.57
N LEU A 63 -14.62 36.82 32.76
CA LEU A 63 -15.81 36.41 32.01
C LEU A 63 -15.60 36.81 30.54
N PHE A 64 -15.35 35.81 29.69
CA PHE A 64 -15.40 35.99 28.25
C PHE A 64 -16.86 35.99 27.82
N ILE A 65 -17.35 37.15 27.38
CA ILE A 65 -18.60 37.25 26.63
C ILE A 65 -18.33 36.61 25.26
N CYS A 66 -18.76 35.37 25.07
CA CYS A 66 -18.78 34.74 23.77
C CYS A 66 -19.97 35.29 22.98
N ASN A 67 -19.68 36.10 21.95
CA ASN A 67 -20.67 36.46 20.96
C ASN A 67 -21.03 35.18 20.20
N SER A 68 -22.29 34.74 20.31
CA SER A 68 -22.81 33.55 19.63
C SER A 68 -22.89 33.81 18.13
N SER A 69 -21.76 33.70 17.44
CA SER A 69 -21.73 33.60 15.99
C SER A 69 -22.47 32.31 15.62
N SER A 70 -23.62 32.48 14.97
CA SER A 70 -24.42 31.44 14.34
C SER A 70 -23.52 30.32 13.80
N THR A 71 -23.65 29.13 14.38
CA THR A 71 -23.10 27.89 13.85
C THR A 71 -23.76 27.64 12.50
N ALA A 72 -23.16 28.20 11.44
CA ALA A 72 -23.33 27.67 10.11
C ALA A 72 -22.77 26.25 10.15
N ILE A 73 -23.66 25.28 10.04
CA ILE A 73 -23.31 23.88 9.79
C ILE A 73 -22.59 23.89 8.45
N ALA A 74 -21.26 23.84 8.47
CA ALA A 74 -20.48 23.61 7.26
C ALA A 74 -20.87 22.21 6.76
N GLU A 75 -21.57 22.16 5.63
CA GLU A 75 -21.70 20.91 4.87
C GLU A 75 -20.30 20.35 4.61
N PRO A 76 -20.10 19.02 4.67
CA PRO A 76 -18.81 18.45 4.34
C PRO A 76 -18.54 18.75 2.87
N GLU A 77 -17.69 19.74 2.61
CA GLU A 77 -17.13 20.04 1.29
C GLU A 77 -16.58 18.73 0.71
N GLY A 78 -17.37 18.12 -0.18
CA GLY A 78 -17.02 16.84 -0.78
C GLY A 78 -15.72 16.96 -1.53
N ILE A 79 -14.92 15.89 -1.55
CA ILE A 79 -13.69 15.86 -2.36
C ILE A 79 -14.09 16.07 -3.83
N LYS A 80 -13.71 17.22 -4.40
CA LYS A 80 -13.99 17.55 -5.80
C LYS A 80 -13.17 16.68 -6.73
N ILE A 81 -13.84 15.91 -7.59
CA ILE A 81 -13.18 15.13 -8.64
C ILE A 81 -12.94 16.04 -9.85
N SER A 82 -11.70 16.14 -10.31
CA SER A 82 -11.30 16.93 -11.48
C SER A 82 -10.65 16.05 -12.53
N SER A 83 -11.02 16.24 -13.80
CA SER A 83 -10.31 15.65 -14.93
C SER A 83 -9.10 16.51 -15.30
N VAL A 84 -7.96 15.87 -15.55
CA VAL A 84 -6.71 16.53 -15.97
C VAL A 84 -6.33 16.00 -17.34
N SER A 85 -6.18 16.90 -18.32
CA SER A 85 -5.75 16.53 -19.66
C SER A 85 -4.29 16.09 -19.66
N THR A 86 -3.97 15.01 -20.35
CA THR A 86 -2.63 14.41 -20.41
C THR A 86 -2.37 13.82 -21.80
N LYS A 87 -1.11 13.49 -22.08
CA LYS A 87 -0.69 12.85 -23.35
C LYS A 87 -0.24 11.41 -23.09
N PRO A 88 -0.51 10.46 -24.01
CA PRO A 88 0.07 9.13 -23.93
C PRO A 88 1.60 9.18 -23.83
N MET A 89 2.18 8.29 -23.03
CA MET A 89 3.64 8.23 -22.79
C MET A 89 4.19 6.86 -23.17
N GLU A 90 5.31 6.85 -23.86
CA GLU A 90 5.98 5.62 -24.27
C GLU A 90 6.65 4.91 -23.09
N GLY A 91 6.98 3.62 -23.29
CA GLY A 91 7.77 2.86 -22.34
C GLY A 91 7.04 2.40 -21.07
N GLN A 92 5.71 2.50 -21.04
CA GLN A 92 4.83 2.11 -19.92
C GLN A 92 4.38 0.64 -19.94
N LYS A 93 5.09 -0.23 -20.68
CA LYS A 93 4.80 -1.67 -20.74
C LYS A 93 5.14 -2.35 -19.41
N THR A 94 4.16 -3.01 -18.79
CA THR A 94 4.38 -3.80 -17.56
C THR A 94 5.06 -5.14 -17.88
N GLY A 95 6.01 -5.53 -17.04
CA GLY A 95 6.60 -6.88 -17.08
C GLY A 95 5.88 -7.84 -16.13
N THR A 96 6.39 -9.07 -16.03
CA THR A 96 5.86 -10.11 -15.11
C THR A 96 5.88 -9.67 -13.64
N SER A 97 6.79 -8.77 -13.27
CA SER A 97 6.94 -8.25 -11.92
C SER A 97 6.60 -6.76 -11.81
N GLY A 98 5.65 -6.28 -12.64
CA GLY A 98 5.18 -4.90 -12.67
C GLY A 98 5.98 -3.98 -13.60
N LEU A 99 5.73 -2.67 -13.49
CA LEU A 99 6.47 -1.63 -14.20
C LEU A 99 7.69 -1.21 -13.37
N ARG A 100 8.87 -1.19 -14.00
CA ARG A 100 10.13 -0.74 -13.38
C ARG A 100 10.88 0.20 -14.31
N LYS A 101 11.32 1.34 -13.77
CA LYS A 101 12.12 2.37 -14.45
C LYS A 101 12.97 3.11 -13.41
N LYS A 102 13.84 3.99 -13.87
CA LYS A 102 14.53 4.95 -13.00
C LYS A 102 13.53 5.86 -12.31
N VAL A 103 13.81 6.22 -11.06
CA VAL A 103 13.03 7.20 -10.28
C VAL A 103 12.79 8.47 -11.11
N LYS A 104 13.83 8.99 -11.77
CA LYS A 104 13.75 10.18 -12.63
C LYS A 104 12.67 10.09 -13.72
N VAL A 105 12.37 8.89 -14.22
CA VAL A 105 11.30 8.69 -15.20
C VAL A 105 9.93 8.80 -14.54
N PHE A 106 9.74 8.20 -13.37
CA PHE A 106 8.48 8.29 -12.63
C PHE A 106 8.17 9.70 -12.11
N MET A 107 9.20 10.50 -11.87
CA MET A 107 9.08 11.90 -11.47
C MET A 107 8.75 12.84 -12.64
N GLN A 108 8.78 12.36 -13.89
CA GLN A 108 8.29 13.15 -15.02
C GLN A 108 6.79 13.41 -14.84
N GLU A 109 6.35 14.57 -15.34
CA GLU A 109 4.96 14.98 -15.26
C GLU A 109 4.04 13.90 -15.82
N ASN A 110 3.02 13.55 -15.02
CA ASN A 110 1.98 12.58 -15.35
C ASN A 110 2.45 11.16 -15.69
N TYR A 111 3.75 10.81 -15.59
CA TYR A 111 4.21 9.47 -15.93
C TYR A 111 3.55 8.39 -15.06
N LEU A 112 3.68 8.50 -13.73
CA LEU A 112 3.00 7.57 -12.83
C LEU A 112 1.47 7.67 -12.96
N ALA A 113 0.95 8.89 -13.08
CA ALA A 113 -0.50 9.12 -13.11
C ALA A 113 -1.17 8.44 -14.31
N ASN A 114 -0.58 8.59 -15.50
CA ASN A 114 -1.06 7.96 -16.72
C ASN A 114 -1.05 6.44 -16.62
N TRP A 115 -0.01 5.87 -16.02
CA TRP A 115 0.08 4.42 -15.85
C TRP A 115 -1.02 3.89 -14.92
N ILE A 116 -1.27 4.58 -13.80
CA ILE A 116 -2.35 4.22 -12.86
C ILE A 116 -3.73 4.38 -13.51
N GLN A 117 -3.96 5.47 -14.26
CA GLN A 117 -5.23 5.66 -14.96
C GLN A 117 -5.42 4.59 -16.05
N ALA A 118 -4.37 4.25 -16.80
CA ALA A 118 -4.42 3.19 -17.80
C ALA A 118 -4.74 1.82 -17.18
N LEU A 119 -4.23 1.54 -15.97
CA LEU A 119 -4.61 0.35 -15.23
C LEU A 119 -6.12 0.32 -14.94
N PHE A 120 -6.69 1.40 -14.38
CA PHE A 120 -8.13 1.45 -14.10
C PHE A 120 -8.98 1.36 -15.37
N ASN A 121 -8.52 1.93 -16.48
CA ASN A 121 -9.19 1.82 -17.78
C ASN A 121 -9.18 0.37 -18.31
N SER A 122 -8.21 -0.45 -17.91
CA SER A 122 -8.08 -1.84 -18.34
C SER A 122 -8.86 -2.83 -17.48
N LEU A 123 -9.30 -2.41 -16.28
CA LEU A 123 -10.00 -3.26 -15.34
C LEU A 123 -11.52 -3.10 -15.48
N PRO A 124 -12.29 -4.19 -15.37
CA PRO A 124 -13.72 -4.12 -15.17
C PRO A 124 -14.07 -3.26 -13.92
N PRO A 125 -15.07 -2.35 -13.98
CA PRO A 125 -15.42 -1.51 -12.83
C PRO A 125 -15.77 -2.27 -11.55
N GLU A 126 -16.32 -3.48 -11.64
CA GLU A 126 -16.63 -4.37 -10.53
C GLU A 126 -15.39 -4.79 -9.72
N ASP A 127 -14.20 -4.72 -10.31
CA ASP A 127 -12.95 -5.10 -9.66
C ASP A 127 -12.41 -3.99 -8.73
N TYR A 128 -12.94 -2.77 -8.77
CA TYR A 128 -12.40 -1.69 -7.95
C TYR A 128 -13.42 -0.67 -7.43
N LYS A 129 -14.52 -0.44 -8.15
CA LYS A 129 -15.50 0.61 -7.81
C LYS A 129 -16.23 0.25 -6.54
N ASN A 130 -16.28 1.18 -5.58
CA ASN A 130 -16.75 0.98 -4.21
C ASN A 130 -16.04 -0.17 -3.46
N GLY A 131 -14.97 -0.73 -4.04
CA GLY A 131 -14.20 -1.83 -3.50
C GLY A 131 -13.14 -1.40 -2.51
N VAL A 132 -12.35 -2.37 -2.04
CA VAL A 132 -11.24 -2.17 -1.13
C VAL A 132 -9.94 -2.53 -1.84
N LEU A 133 -9.00 -1.60 -1.91
CA LEU A 133 -7.63 -1.86 -2.38
C LEU A 133 -6.64 -1.79 -1.22
N VAL A 134 -5.50 -2.46 -1.37
CA VAL A 134 -4.38 -2.39 -0.42
C VAL A 134 -3.20 -1.67 -1.06
N LEU A 135 -2.53 -0.77 -0.34
CA LEU A 135 -1.35 -0.06 -0.82
C LEU A 135 -0.19 -0.25 0.16
N GLY A 136 0.93 -0.73 -0.38
CA GLY A 136 2.16 -0.97 0.36
C GLY A 136 3.41 -0.67 -0.46
N GLY A 137 4.57 -0.80 0.18
CA GLY A 137 5.86 -0.54 -0.43
C GLY A 137 7.02 -0.87 0.50
N ASP A 138 8.22 -0.91 -0.08
CA ASP A 138 9.48 -1.24 0.60
C ASP A 138 10.20 -0.02 1.20
N GLY A 139 9.60 1.17 1.12
CA GLY A 139 10.12 2.41 1.68
C GLY A 139 11.20 3.10 0.84
N ARG A 140 11.45 2.67 -0.40
CA ARG A 140 12.41 3.34 -1.28
C ARG A 140 12.01 4.80 -1.57
N TYR A 141 13.00 5.57 -2.00
CA TYR A 141 12.82 6.94 -2.47
C TYR A 141 11.62 7.04 -3.45
N PHE A 142 10.83 8.10 -3.36
CA PHE A 142 9.59 8.36 -4.11
C PHE A 142 8.33 7.59 -3.64
N ASN A 143 8.41 6.64 -2.70
CA ASN A 143 7.20 5.90 -2.25
C ASN A 143 6.15 6.79 -1.59
N LYS A 144 6.55 7.81 -0.81
CA LYS A 144 5.59 8.67 -0.11
C LYS A 144 4.79 9.51 -1.09
N GLU A 145 5.48 10.06 -2.09
CA GLU A 145 4.91 10.86 -3.17
C GLU A 145 4.03 9.99 -4.09
N ALA A 146 4.54 8.83 -4.50
CA ALA A 146 3.81 7.88 -5.32
C ALA A 146 2.52 7.40 -4.65
N ALA A 147 2.55 7.15 -3.33
CA ALA A 147 1.36 6.75 -2.59
C ALA A 147 0.23 7.78 -2.71
N GLN A 148 0.55 9.07 -2.58
CA GLN A 148 -0.43 10.14 -2.72
C GLN A 148 -1.02 10.21 -4.14
N ILE A 149 -0.19 10.02 -5.17
CA ILE A 149 -0.64 9.99 -6.57
C ILE A 149 -1.60 8.81 -6.78
N ILE A 150 -1.23 7.61 -6.33
CA ILE A 150 -2.04 6.39 -6.46
C ILE A 150 -3.39 6.58 -5.75
N ILE A 151 -3.39 7.09 -4.52
CA ILE A 151 -4.62 7.31 -3.73
C ILE A 151 -5.55 8.30 -4.42
N LYS A 152 -5.03 9.43 -4.91
CA LYS A 152 -5.85 10.45 -5.59
C LYS A 152 -6.52 9.90 -6.85
N ILE A 153 -5.79 9.16 -7.66
CA ILE A 153 -6.33 8.59 -8.91
C ILE A 153 -7.31 7.47 -8.60
N ALA A 154 -6.99 6.59 -7.65
CA ALA A 154 -7.91 5.54 -7.22
C ALA A 154 -9.23 6.12 -6.68
N ALA A 155 -9.17 7.17 -5.85
CA ALA A 155 -10.36 7.88 -5.38
C ALA A 155 -11.15 8.51 -6.54
N GLY A 156 -10.47 9.15 -7.49
CA GLY A 156 -11.10 9.73 -8.68
C GLY A 156 -11.78 8.70 -9.59
N ASN A 157 -11.31 7.45 -9.59
CA ASN A 157 -11.93 6.33 -10.31
C ASN A 157 -13.05 5.64 -9.49
N GLY A 158 -13.31 6.08 -8.25
CA GLY A 158 -14.40 5.56 -7.43
C GLY A 158 -14.05 4.35 -6.57
N VAL A 159 -12.77 4.13 -6.24
CA VAL A 159 -12.38 3.15 -5.21
C VAL A 159 -12.95 3.57 -3.86
N GLY A 160 -13.67 2.66 -3.19
CA GLY A 160 -14.39 2.97 -1.95
C GLY A 160 -13.49 3.08 -0.73
N LYS A 161 -12.43 2.25 -0.65
CA LYS A 161 -11.50 2.24 0.48
C LYS A 161 -10.11 1.80 0.06
N ILE A 162 -9.08 2.42 0.65
CA ILE A 162 -7.69 1.99 0.49
C ILE A 162 -7.08 1.71 1.86
N LEU A 163 -6.58 0.49 2.06
CA LEU A 163 -5.83 0.10 3.24
C LEU A 163 -4.35 0.38 2.99
N VAL A 164 -3.81 1.42 3.62
CA VAL A 164 -2.44 1.86 3.41
C VAL A 164 -1.56 1.44 4.59
N GLY A 165 -0.37 0.90 4.31
CA GLY A 165 0.65 0.71 5.34
C GLY A 165 1.03 2.04 5.99
N LYS A 166 1.40 2.06 7.28
CA LYS A 166 1.85 3.29 7.95
C LYS A 166 3.03 3.89 7.16
N GLU A 167 2.97 5.17 6.80
CA GLU A 167 3.93 5.84 5.92
C GLU A 167 4.10 5.20 4.52
N GLY A 168 3.12 4.40 4.06
CA GLY A 168 3.23 3.61 2.83
C GLY A 168 4.11 2.35 2.96
N LEU A 169 4.53 1.99 4.19
CA LEU A 169 5.38 0.83 4.45
C LEU A 169 4.55 -0.43 4.70
N MET A 170 4.65 -1.39 3.78
CA MET A 170 4.08 -2.72 3.93
C MET A 170 4.78 -3.66 2.97
N SER A 171 5.43 -4.69 3.50
CA SER A 171 6.18 -5.65 2.69
C SER A 171 5.26 -6.42 1.73
N THR A 172 5.82 -6.96 0.64
CA THR A 172 5.06 -7.79 -0.31
C THR A 172 4.25 -8.92 0.33
N PRO A 173 4.82 -9.76 1.23
CA PRO A 173 4.04 -10.80 1.90
C PRO A 173 2.96 -10.20 2.81
N ALA A 174 3.20 -9.05 3.45
CA ALA A 174 2.18 -8.39 4.27
C ALA A 174 1.01 -7.85 3.43
N VAL A 175 1.27 -7.24 2.27
CA VAL A 175 0.21 -6.81 1.33
C VAL A 175 -0.63 -8.01 0.90
N SER A 176 0.01 -9.11 0.47
CA SER A 176 -0.70 -10.33 0.08
C SER A 176 -1.57 -10.90 1.21
N ALA A 177 -1.03 -10.94 2.44
CA ALA A 177 -1.78 -11.39 3.61
C ALA A 177 -2.98 -10.48 3.93
N VAL A 178 -2.83 -9.16 3.81
CA VAL A 178 -3.91 -8.19 4.06
C VAL A 178 -4.99 -8.30 2.99
N ILE A 179 -4.63 -8.42 1.70
CA ILE A 179 -5.61 -8.61 0.61
C ILE A 179 -6.52 -9.81 0.92
N ARG A 180 -5.92 -10.96 1.21
CA ARG A 180 -6.64 -12.20 1.51
C ARG A 180 -7.48 -12.09 2.79
N LYS A 181 -6.90 -11.57 3.87
CA LYS A 181 -7.56 -11.47 5.18
C LYS A 181 -8.73 -10.47 5.16
N ARG A 182 -8.60 -9.39 4.40
CA ARG A 182 -9.61 -8.33 4.30
C ARG A 182 -10.57 -8.52 3.14
N LYS A 183 -10.38 -9.57 2.32
CA LYS A 183 -11.13 -9.81 1.08
C LYS A 183 -11.14 -8.56 0.20
N ALA A 184 -9.98 -7.92 0.10
CA ALA A 184 -9.79 -6.76 -0.77
C ALA A 184 -9.83 -7.21 -2.23
N ASN A 185 -10.20 -6.31 -3.14
CA ASN A 185 -10.26 -6.59 -4.57
C ASN A 185 -8.87 -6.68 -5.22
N GLY A 186 -7.85 -6.19 -4.53
CA GLY A 186 -6.47 -6.22 -4.99
C GLY A 186 -5.59 -5.22 -4.26
N GLY A 187 -4.46 -4.87 -4.84
CA GLY A 187 -3.57 -3.87 -4.28
C GLY A 187 -2.35 -3.53 -5.11
N PHE A 188 -1.68 -2.47 -4.66
CA PHE A 188 -0.48 -1.91 -5.23
C PHE A 188 0.72 -2.14 -4.32
N ILE A 189 1.86 -2.46 -4.92
CA ILE A 189 3.13 -2.58 -4.20
C ILE A 189 4.19 -1.72 -4.87
N MET A 190 4.64 -0.69 -4.16
CA MET A 190 5.72 0.22 -4.57
C MET A 190 7.06 -0.40 -4.19
N SER A 191 7.65 -1.15 -5.13
CA SER A 191 8.92 -1.85 -4.95
C SER A 191 9.54 -2.26 -6.29
N ALA A 192 10.85 -2.09 -6.42
CA ALA A 192 11.66 -2.75 -7.45
C ALA A 192 12.43 -3.97 -6.92
N SER A 193 11.98 -4.56 -5.81
CA SER A 193 12.52 -5.78 -5.20
C SER A 193 14.01 -5.65 -4.86
N HIS A 194 14.89 -6.37 -5.56
CA HIS A 194 16.33 -6.38 -5.31
C HIS A 194 17.08 -5.23 -5.98
N ASN A 195 16.41 -4.47 -6.87
CA ASN A 195 17.04 -3.34 -7.53
C ASN A 195 17.35 -2.23 -6.52
N PRO A 196 18.51 -1.56 -6.63
CA PRO A 196 18.91 -0.48 -5.74
C PRO A 196 17.86 0.64 -5.75
N GLY A 197 17.69 1.29 -4.60
CA GLY A 197 16.79 2.42 -4.41
C GLY A 197 17.55 3.73 -4.18
N GLY A 198 16.91 4.86 -4.46
CA GLY A 198 17.47 6.20 -4.30
C GLY A 198 17.15 7.09 -5.50
N PRO A 199 17.43 8.40 -5.43
CA PRO A 199 17.04 9.38 -6.46
C PRO A 199 17.52 9.03 -7.88
N GLU A 200 18.69 8.39 -7.97
CA GLU A 200 19.35 8.01 -9.23
C GLU A 200 19.11 6.56 -9.65
N TYR A 201 18.40 5.79 -8.82
CA TYR A 201 18.20 4.35 -9.00
C TYR A 201 16.77 4.00 -9.40
N ASP A 202 16.37 2.76 -9.15
CA ASP A 202 15.16 2.19 -9.70
C ASP A 202 13.98 2.35 -8.74
N TRP A 203 12.83 2.60 -9.35
CA TRP A 203 11.53 2.50 -8.71
C TRP A 203 10.64 1.55 -9.50
N GLY A 204 9.64 1.00 -8.84
CA GLY A 204 8.70 0.12 -9.51
C GLY A 204 7.39 -0.01 -8.77
N ILE A 205 6.39 -0.42 -9.53
CA ILE A 205 5.04 -0.67 -9.04
C ILE A 205 4.53 -1.99 -9.58
N LYS A 206 3.86 -2.75 -8.71
CA LYS A 206 3.21 -4.01 -9.01
C LYS A 206 1.74 -3.94 -8.65
N VAL A 207 0.92 -4.68 -9.39
CA VAL A 207 -0.50 -4.90 -9.11
C VAL A 207 -0.67 -6.34 -8.65
N TYR A 208 -1.45 -6.53 -7.61
CA TYR A 208 -1.87 -7.82 -7.11
C TYR A 208 -3.39 -7.85 -7.10
N CYS A 209 -3.97 -8.95 -7.58
CA CYS A 209 -5.39 -9.24 -7.49
C CYS A 209 -5.58 -10.40 -6.52
#